data_AF-A0A0P1G536-F1
#
_entry.id   AF-A0A0P1G536-F1
#
_cell.length_a   1.000
_cell.length_b   1.000
_cell.length_c   1.000
_cell.angle_alpha   90.00
_cell.angle_beta   90.00
_cell.angle_gamma   90.00
#
_symmetry.space_group_name_H-M   'P 1'
#
loop_
_entity.id
_entity.type
_entity.pdbx_description
1 polymer ?
#
loop_
_entity_poly.entity_id
_entity_poly.type
_entity_poly.pdbx_seq_one_letter_code
_entity_poly.pdbx_strand_id
1 'polypeptide(L)'
;MRRLIIEMGMGVDLTGGDYTKAAQRAVRDCLGHSALPILHEVPGAVVRVTIGVQRPEAVDTAVFPAMFPVGEVEVAVRHGGMDVGAGGHVVASAAVEVFLPAQDGWRIR
;
A
#
# COMPACT_ATOMS: atom_id res chain seq x y z
N MET A 1 -3.32 -13.95 12.69
CA MET A 1 -3.66 -12.62 12.15
C MET A 1 -4.94 -12.74 11.33
N ARG A 2 -5.84 -11.75 11.40
CA ARG A 2 -7.03 -11.63 10.56
C ARG A 2 -7.01 -10.27 9.88
N ARG A 3 -7.37 -10.23 8.61
CA ARG A 3 -7.47 -8.99 7.83
C ARG A 3 -8.69 -8.20 8.31
N LEU A 4 -8.48 -6.93 8.63
CA LEU A 4 -9.54 -6.00 8.99
C LEU A 4 -10.09 -5.30 7.76
N ILE A 5 -9.19 -4.72 6.94
CA ILE A 5 -9.56 -3.90 5.79
C ILE A 5 -8.54 -4.05 4.66
N ILE A 6 -8.97 -3.73 3.44
CA ILE A 6 -8.14 -3.50 2.27
C ILE A 6 -8.55 -2.15 1.68
N GLU A 7 -7.61 -1.22 1.61
CA GLU A 7 -7.74 0.00 0.83
C GLU A 7 -6.99 -0.16 -0.49
N MET A 8 -7.63 0.19 -1.60
CA MET A 8 -7.03 0.10 -2.93
C MET A 8 -6.91 1.49 -3.53
N GLY A 9 -5.86 1.69 -4.30
CA GLY A 9 -5.56 2.99 -4.89
C GLY A 9 -4.70 2.90 -6.13
N MET A 10 -4.59 4.02 -6.83
CA MET A 10 -3.85 4.14 -8.09
C MET A 10 -2.94 5.36 -8.06
N GLY A 11 -1.80 5.25 -8.74
CA GLY A 11 -0.86 6.35 -8.89
C GLY A 11 -0.25 6.33 -10.29
N VAL A 12 -0.02 7.52 -10.84
CA VAL A 12 0.54 7.66 -12.20
C VAL A 12 1.78 8.54 -12.12
N ASP A 13 2.88 8.15 -12.75
CA ASP A 13 3.92 9.07 -13.19
C ASP A 13 3.73 9.36 -14.69
N LEU A 14 3.62 10.63 -15.06
CA LEU A 14 3.14 11.02 -16.39
C LEU A 14 4.26 11.20 -17.42
N THR A 15 5.51 11.35 -17.03
CA THR A 15 6.57 11.70 -17.99
C THR A 15 7.96 11.21 -17.59
N GLY A 16 8.14 10.64 -16.40
CA GLY A 16 9.46 10.34 -15.85
C GLY A 16 9.87 8.88 -15.94
N GLY A 17 8.94 7.96 -16.26
CA GLY A 17 9.20 6.52 -16.14
C GLY A 17 9.48 6.09 -14.69
N ASP A 18 9.10 6.90 -13.70
CA ASP A 18 9.47 6.69 -12.31
C ASP A 18 8.46 5.79 -11.60
N TYR A 19 8.79 4.49 -11.56
CA TYR A 19 7.99 3.47 -10.91
C TYR A 19 7.83 3.71 -9.40
N THR A 20 8.85 4.25 -8.73
CA THR A 20 8.79 4.53 -7.29
C THR A 20 7.80 5.65 -7.01
N LYS A 21 7.85 6.73 -7.78
CA LYS A 21 6.92 7.86 -7.67
C LYS A 21 5.49 7.46 -8.01
N ALA A 22 5.27 6.67 -9.05
CA ALA A 22 3.94 6.14 -9.38
C ALA A 22 3.39 5.29 -8.22
N ALA A 23 4.21 4.40 -7.66
CA ALA A 23 3.85 3.56 -6.53
C ALA A 23 3.57 4.38 -5.24
N GLN A 24 4.39 5.39 -4.92
CA GLN A 24 4.14 6.30 -3.80
C GLN A 24 2.80 7.04 -3.96
N ARG A 25 2.45 7.44 -5.19
CA ARG A 25 1.14 8.04 -5.47
C ARG A 25 0.01 7.05 -5.21
N ALA A 26 0.15 5.80 -5.63
CA ALA A 26 -0.85 4.76 -5.40
C ALA A 26 -1.07 4.44 -3.91
N VAL A 27 0.02 4.36 -3.14
CA VAL A 27 -0.07 4.14 -1.68
C VAL A 27 -0.67 5.36 -0.98
N ARG A 28 -0.32 6.59 -1.42
CA ARG A 28 -0.92 7.81 -0.87
C ARG A 28 -2.42 7.90 -1.15
N ASP A 29 -2.84 7.49 -2.35
CA ASP A 29 -4.25 7.38 -2.72
C ASP A 29 -5.00 6.46 -1.77
N CYS A 30 -4.46 5.26 -1.46
CA CYS A 30 -5.02 4.36 -0.45
C CYS A 30 -5.16 5.02 0.92
N LEU A 31 -4.10 5.69 1.38
CA LEU A 31 -4.06 6.34 2.70
C LEU A 31 -4.97 7.58 2.80
N GLY A 32 -5.41 8.12 1.66
CA GLY A 32 -6.33 9.26 1.60
C GLY A 32 -7.80 8.89 1.77
N HIS A 33 -8.18 7.62 1.62
CA HIS A 33 -9.58 7.18 1.66
C HIS A 33 -10.11 6.98 3.08
N SER A 34 -9.23 6.56 4.01
CA SER A 34 -9.63 6.16 5.35
C SER A 34 -8.62 6.61 6.40
N ALA A 35 -9.11 7.04 7.56
CA ALA A 35 -8.29 7.17 8.76
C ALA A 35 -8.19 5.80 9.46
N LEU A 36 -6.99 5.42 9.88
CA LEU A 36 -6.72 4.13 10.54
C LEU A 36 -6.20 4.32 11.98
N PRO A 37 -6.97 4.96 12.89
CA PRO A 37 -6.55 5.18 14.27
C PRO A 37 -6.25 3.86 15.01
N ILE A 38 -6.89 2.76 14.58
CA ILE A 38 -6.69 1.41 15.12
C ILE A 38 -5.23 0.95 15.09
N LEU A 39 -4.42 1.44 14.16
CA LEU A 39 -2.99 1.11 14.08
C LEU A 39 -2.20 1.63 15.30
N HIS A 40 -2.70 2.68 15.96
CA HIS A 40 -2.13 3.20 17.19
C HIS A 40 -2.70 2.52 18.45
N GLU A 41 -3.96 2.10 18.39
CA GLU A 41 -4.71 1.63 19.55
C GLU A 41 -4.57 0.13 19.81
N VAL A 42 -4.34 -0.68 18.78
CA VAL A 42 -4.27 -2.14 18.89
C VAL A 42 -2.83 -2.64 18.71
N PRO A 43 -2.16 -3.10 19.78
CA PRO A 43 -0.84 -3.70 19.67
C PRO A 43 -0.82 -4.90 18.74
N GLY A 44 0.25 -5.03 17.96
CA GLY A 44 0.44 -6.13 17.01
C GLY A 44 -0.36 -5.97 15.71
N ALA A 45 -0.89 -4.78 15.41
CA ALA A 45 -1.39 -4.47 14.07
C ALA A 45 -0.24 -4.53 13.05
N VAL A 46 -0.49 -5.15 11.90
CA VAL A 46 0.47 -5.30 10.79
C VAL A 46 -0.13 -4.72 9.53
N VAL A 47 0.67 -3.95 8.80
CA VAL A 47 0.29 -3.39 7.50
C VAL A 47 1.00 -4.18 6.41
N ARG A 48 0.24 -4.63 5.41
CA ARG A 48 0.79 -5.23 4.19
C ARG A 48 0.47 -4.34 3.01
N VAL A 49 1.49 -4.04 2.22
CA VAL A 49 1.39 -3.18 1.04
C VAL A 49 1.74 -4.03 -0.17
N THR A 50 0.78 -4.24 -1.07
CA THR A 50 1.03 -4.86 -2.36
C THR A 50 0.95 -3.80 -3.45
N ILE A 51 2.03 -3.66 -4.24
CA ILE A 51 2.11 -2.69 -5.34
C ILE A 51 2.24 -3.46 -6.66
N GLY A 52 1.39 -3.12 -7.63
CA GLY A 52 1.44 -3.64 -8.99
C GLY A 52 2.01 -2.61 -9.96
N VAL A 53 3.13 -2.93 -10.61
CA VAL A 53 3.78 -2.14 -11.68
C VAL A 53 4.44 -3.05 -12.72
N GLN A 54 4.74 -2.54 -13.92
CA GLN A 54 5.34 -3.35 -14.99
C GLN A 54 6.78 -3.79 -14.70
N ARG A 55 7.56 -2.97 -13.96
CA ARG A 55 8.92 -3.30 -13.52
C ARG A 55 9.05 -3.23 -11.99
N PRO A 56 8.72 -4.32 -11.28
CA PRO A 56 8.80 -4.37 -9.82
C PRO A 56 10.19 -4.04 -9.26
N GLU A 57 11.24 -4.47 -9.96
CA GLU A 57 12.63 -4.25 -9.61
C GLU A 57 13.08 -2.79 -9.70
N ALA A 58 12.32 -1.94 -10.39
CA ALA A 58 12.59 -0.51 -10.54
C ALA A 58 11.95 0.34 -9.42
N VAL A 59 11.28 -0.29 -8.46
CA VAL A 59 10.67 0.38 -7.31
C VAL A 59 11.61 0.33 -6.12
N ASP A 60 11.97 1.49 -5.57
CA ASP A 60 12.66 1.57 -4.29
C ASP A 60 11.68 1.28 -3.15
N THR A 61 11.73 0.07 -2.61
CA THR A 61 10.82 -0.36 -1.52
C THR A 61 11.14 0.27 -0.17
N ALA A 62 12.34 0.83 0.01
CA ALA A 62 12.77 1.37 1.30
C ALA A 62 12.03 2.66 1.68
N VAL A 63 11.37 3.32 0.72
CA VAL A 63 10.66 4.59 0.94
C VAL A 63 9.27 4.41 1.56
N PHE A 64 8.64 3.24 1.41
CA PHE A 64 7.24 3.05 1.80
C PHE A 64 6.99 2.96 3.30
N PRO A 65 7.84 2.33 4.13
CA PRO A 65 7.60 2.28 5.57
C PRO A 65 7.41 3.66 6.20
N ALA A 66 8.15 4.67 5.72
CA ALA A 66 8.05 6.05 6.19
C ALA A 66 6.73 6.76 5.82
N MET A 67 5.92 6.17 4.94
CA MET A 67 4.60 6.70 4.58
C MET A 67 3.51 6.33 5.59
N PHE A 68 3.77 5.38 6.49
CA PHE A 68 2.82 4.92 7.51
C PHE A 68 3.19 5.50 8.88
N PRO A 69 2.21 5.97 9.66
CA PRO A 69 2.50 6.63 10.93
C PRO A 69 3.05 5.67 12.00
N VAL A 70 2.64 4.40 11.98
CA VAL A 70 3.01 3.35 12.94
C VAL A 70 2.83 1.95 12.34
N GLY A 71 3.42 0.95 12.98
CA GLY A 71 3.23 -0.47 12.69
C GLY A 71 4.39 -1.10 11.92
N GLU A 72 4.40 -2.44 11.91
CA GLU A 72 5.26 -3.22 11.02
C GLU A 72 4.66 -3.17 9.61
N VAL A 73 5.44 -2.69 8.64
CA VAL A 73 5.01 -2.52 7.25
C VAL A 73 5.76 -3.51 6.37
N GLU A 74 5.05 -4.49 5.84
CA GLU A 74 5.56 -5.44 4.86
C GLU A 74 5.21 -4.95 3.46
N VAL A 75 6.21 -4.75 2.59
CA VAL A 75 6.01 -4.26 1.22
C VAL A 75 6.35 -5.35 0.22
N ALA A 76 5.42 -5.62 -0.70
CA ALA A 76 5.62 -6.52 -1.83
C ALA A 76 5.30 -5.79 -3.13
N VAL A 77 6.29 -5.70 -4.02
CA VAL A 77 6.10 -5.18 -5.37
C VAL A 77 6.00 -6.36 -6.34
N ARG A 78 4.99 -6.34 -7.21
CA ARG A 78 4.64 -7.42 -8.12
C ARG A 78 4.39 -6.87 -9.51
N HIS A 79 4.56 -7.74 -10.51
CA HIS A 79 4.20 -7.40 -11.88
C HIS A 79 2.69 -7.10 -11.95
N GLY A 80 2.32 -5.94 -12.48
CA GLY A 80 0.96 -5.43 -12.55
C GLY A 80 0.93 -4.02 -13.12
N GLY A 81 -0.10 -3.23 -12.80
CA GLY A 81 -0.21 -1.86 -13.30
C GLY A 81 -0.16 -1.77 -14.83
N MET A 82 0.33 -0.65 -15.37
CA MET A 82 0.40 -0.45 -16.82
C MET A 82 1.45 0.61 -17.19
N ASP A 83 2.29 0.30 -18.19
CA ASP A 83 3.09 1.31 -18.88
C ASP A 83 2.30 1.76 -20.11
N VAL A 84 2.09 3.07 -20.27
CA VAL A 84 1.23 3.63 -21.34
C VAL A 84 2.09 4.30 -22.40
N GLY A 85 2.02 3.78 -23.64
CA GLY A 85 2.73 4.36 -24.78
C GLY A 85 4.25 4.41 -24.61
N ALA A 86 4.92 5.25 -25.40
CA ALA A 86 6.37 5.42 -25.37
C ALA A 86 6.85 6.57 -24.47
N GLY A 87 5.94 7.33 -23.86
CA GLY A 87 6.22 8.59 -23.15
C GLY A 87 6.69 8.44 -21.69
N GLY A 88 7.03 7.23 -21.24
CA GLY A 88 7.41 6.98 -19.84
C GLY A 88 6.26 7.14 -18.85
N HIS A 89 5.01 6.97 -19.30
CA HIS A 89 3.85 6.97 -18.43
C HIS A 89 3.77 5.65 -17.67
N VAL A 90 3.85 5.70 -16.34
CA VAL A 90 3.77 4.53 -15.47
C VAL A 90 2.54 4.62 -14.60
N VAL A 91 1.65 3.64 -14.68
CA VAL A 91 0.49 3.47 -13.81
C VAL A 91 0.79 2.35 -12.81
N ALA A 92 0.77 2.70 -11.52
CA ALA A 92 0.86 1.78 -10.40
C ALA A 92 -0.52 1.58 -9.78
N SER A 93 -0.79 0.35 -9.35
CA SER A 93 -1.91 0.03 -8.45
C SER A 93 -1.36 -0.37 -7.09
N ALA A 94 -2.07 -0.07 -6.02
CA ALA A 94 -1.70 -0.48 -4.67
C ALA A 94 -2.90 -1.07 -3.92
N ALA A 95 -2.61 -2.01 -3.03
CA ALA A 95 -3.51 -2.50 -2.00
C ALA A 95 -2.80 -2.40 -0.65
N VAL A 96 -3.39 -1.67 0.28
CA VAL A 96 -2.93 -1.53 1.67
C VAL A 96 -3.90 -2.31 2.55
N GLU A 97 -3.39 -3.35 3.18
CA GLU A 97 -4.15 -4.25 4.02
C GLU A 97 -3.73 -4.06 5.48
N VAL A 98 -4.70 -3.95 6.38
CA VAL A 98 -4.43 -3.95 7.83
C VAL A 98 -4.86 -5.28 8.42
N PHE A 99 -3.97 -5.89 9.19
CA PHE A 99 -4.21 -7.13 9.92
C PHE A 99 -4.12 -6.89 11.42
N LEU A 100 -5.01 -7.53 12.16
CA LEU A 100 -5.01 -7.54 13.62
C LEU A 100 -4.79 -8.97 14.15
N PRO A 101 -4.31 -9.12 15.40
CA PRO A 101 -4.43 -10.36 16.14
C PRO A 101 -5.90 -10.83 16.19
N ALA A 102 -6.13 -12.13 16.37
CA ALA A 102 -7.49 -12.66 16.43
C ALA A 102 -8.28 -12.00 17.58
N GLN A 103 -9.43 -11.41 17.24
CA GLN A 103 -10.33 -10.75 18.18
C GLN A 103 -11.44 -11.74 18.56
N ASP A 104 -11.13 -12.68 19.46
CA ASP A 104 -12.05 -13.75 19.87
C ASP A 104 -12.63 -13.49 21.28
N GLY A 105 -13.73 -14.16 21.63
CA GLY A 105 -14.30 -14.11 23.00
C GLY A 105 -15.14 -12.87 23.34
N TRP A 106 -15.41 -11.99 22.37
CA TRP A 106 -16.31 -10.85 22.57
C TRP A 106 -17.76 -11.31 22.78
N ARG A 107 -18.50 -10.57 23.61
CA ARG A 107 -19.93 -10.78 23.87
C ARG A 107 -20.64 -9.43 23.78
N ILE A 108 -21.67 -9.35 22.94
CA ILE A 108 -22.58 -8.20 22.97
C ILE A 108 -23.36 -8.28 24.29
N ARG A 109 -23.44 -7.16 25.01
CA ARG A 109 -24.31 -7.03 26.18
C ARG A 109 -25.75 -6.81 25.77
#